data_AF-A0A3D1VKA5-F1
#
_entry.id   AF-A0A3D1VKA5-F1
#
_cell.length_a   1.000
_cell.length_b   1.000
_cell.length_c   1.000
_cell.angle_alpha   90.00
_cell.angle_beta   90.00
_cell.angle_gamma   90.00
#
_symmetry.space_group_name_H-M   'P 1'
#
loop_
_entity.id
_entity.type
_entity.pdbx_description
1 polymer ?
#
loop_
_entity_poly.entity_id
_entity_poly.type
_entity_poly.pdbx_seq_one_letter_code
_entity_poly.pdbx_strand_id
1 'polypeptide(L)'
;MNRFEKVKQILHNGTVIPATPLALHADRSFDSQRQAALCRYYLDCGVGGIATAVHTTQFEIRKPEYNLYRTVLKIMSDEIDTF
;
A
#
# COMPACT_ATOMS: atom_id res chain seq x y z
N MET A 1 -12.99 -14.29 17.38
CA MET A 1 -13.48 -13.75 16.09
C MET A 1 -12.46 -14.06 15.00
N ASN A 2 -12.87 -14.64 13.85
CA ASN A 2 -11.95 -14.95 12.75
C ASN A 2 -11.51 -13.66 12.00
N ARG A 3 -10.54 -13.77 11.09
CA ARG A 3 -10.01 -12.60 10.34
C ARG A 3 -11.11 -11.85 9.58
N PHE A 4 -12.02 -12.58 8.94
CA PHE A 4 -13.08 -11.99 8.13
C PHE A 4 -14.07 -11.17 8.96
N GLU A 5 -14.47 -11.70 10.12
CA GLU A 5 -15.37 -11.00 11.04
C GLU A 5 -14.70 -9.77 11.67
N LYS A 6 -13.37 -9.82 11.95
CA LYS A 6 -12.59 -8.63 12.36
C LYS A 6 -12.62 -7.54 11.28
N VAL A 7 -12.38 -7.90 10.02
CA VAL A 7 -12.39 -6.96 8.90
C VAL A 7 -13.78 -6.33 8.72
N LYS A 8 -14.86 -7.12 8.75
CA LYS A 8 -16.22 -6.59 8.69
C LYS A 8 -16.48 -5.58 9.80
N GLN A 9 -16.08 -5.86 11.04
CA GLN A 9 -16.29 -4.94 12.15
C GLN A 9 -15.56 -3.61 11.93
N ILE A 10 -14.29 -3.64 11.48
CA ILE A 10 -13.52 -2.43 11.14
C ILE A 10 -14.24 -1.61 10.07
N LEU A 11 -14.72 -2.25 9.00
CA LEU A 11 -15.42 -1.57 7.91
C LEU A 11 -16.77 -0.99 8.36
N HIS A 12 -17.57 -1.74 9.12
CA HIS A 12 -18.88 -1.28 9.60
C HIS A 12 -18.78 -0.15 10.63
N ASN A 13 -17.71 -0.11 11.43
CA ASN A 13 -17.47 0.98 12.38
C ASN A 13 -17.04 2.29 11.70
N GLY A 14 -16.74 2.25 10.40
CA GLY A 14 -16.14 3.35 9.66
C GLY A 14 -14.64 3.45 9.94
N THR A 15 -13.83 3.52 8.89
CA THR A 15 -12.38 3.65 9.01
C THR A 15 -11.77 4.38 7.83
N VAL A 16 -10.50 4.77 7.97
CA VAL A 16 -9.70 5.38 6.91
C VAL A 16 -8.89 4.30 6.21
N ILE A 17 -8.96 4.29 4.86
CA ILE A 17 -8.20 3.39 3.99
C ILE A 17 -7.53 4.25 2.92
N PRO A 18 -6.31 4.79 3.14
CA PRO A 18 -5.65 5.62 2.16
C PRO A 18 -5.24 4.80 0.93
N ALA A 19 -5.34 5.43 -0.23
CA ALA A 19 -4.77 4.92 -1.46
C ALA A 19 -3.31 5.36 -1.58
N THR A 20 -2.37 4.41 -1.66
CA THR A 20 -0.95 4.74 -1.70
C THR A 20 -0.52 5.28 -3.06
N PRO A 21 0.24 6.40 -3.10
CA PRO A 21 0.89 6.82 -4.33
C PRO A 21 2.06 5.90 -4.67
N LEU A 22 2.50 5.95 -5.92
CA LEU A 22 3.76 5.37 -6.36
C LEU A 22 4.90 6.31 -5.99
N ALA A 23 5.83 5.84 -5.18
CA ALA A 23 7.03 6.60 -4.87
C ALA A 23 8.04 6.49 -6.02
N LEU A 24 8.43 7.65 -6.57
CA LEU A 24 9.40 7.75 -7.64
C LEU A 24 10.52 8.72 -7.25
N HIS A 25 11.72 8.45 -7.76
CA HIS A 25 12.81 9.40 -7.82
C HIS A 25 12.52 10.50 -8.84
N ALA A 26 13.32 11.58 -8.83
CA ALA A 26 13.15 12.70 -9.74
C ALA A 26 13.31 12.31 -11.24
N ASP A 27 14.08 11.26 -11.51
CA ASP A 27 14.26 10.67 -12.85
C ASP A 27 13.13 9.70 -13.25
N ARG A 28 12.09 9.58 -12.41
CA ARG A 28 10.93 8.67 -12.55
C ARG A 28 11.25 7.19 -12.37
N SER A 29 12.44 6.83 -11.89
CA SER A 29 12.71 5.46 -11.43
C SER A 29 12.00 5.18 -10.10
N PHE A 30 11.69 3.92 -9.83
CA PHE A 30 10.94 3.51 -8.64
C PHE A 30 11.76 3.65 -7.36
N ASP A 31 11.19 4.33 -6.34
CA ASP A 31 11.84 4.54 -5.04
C ASP A 31 11.24 3.58 -4.00
N SER A 32 11.88 2.42 -3.81
CA SER A 32 11.41 1.40 -2.88
C SER A 32 11.48 1.83 -1.41
N GLN A 33 12.48 2.63 -1.04
CA GLN A 33 12.66 3.10 0.33
C GLN A 33 11.55 4.05 0.75
N ARG A 34 11.17 4.99 -0.13
CA ARG A 34 10.04 5.89 0.11
C ARG A 34 8.70 5.16 0.02
N GLN A 35 8.57 4.15 -0.84
CA GLN A 35 7.35 3.33 -0.88
C GLN A 35 7.09 2.66 0.49
N ALA A 36 8.14 2.08 1.09
CA ALA A 36 8.07 1.51 2.43
C ALA A 36 7.80 2.59 3.50
N ALA A 37 8.47 3.73 3.43
CA ALA A 37 8.26 4.83 4.37
C ALA A 37 6.82 5.36 4.36
N LEU A 38 6.18 5.45 3.19
CA LEU A 38 4.77 5.80 3.06
C LEU A 38 3.85 4.77 3.74
N CYS A 39 4.16 3.48 3.62
CA CYS A 39 3.41 2.44 4.32
C CYS A 39 3.49 2.63 5.83
N ARG A 40 4.71 2.76 6.38
CA ARG A 40 4.93 2.98 7.82
C ARG A 40 4.22 4.23 8.31
N TYR A 41 4.33 5.33 7.58
CA TYR A 41 3.60 6.56 7.89
C TYR A 41 2.09 6.33 8.01
N TYR A 42 1.46 5.61 7.06
CA TYR A 42 0.03 5.33 7.16
C TYR A 42 -0.31 4.39 8.32
N LEU A 43 0.52 3.39 8.60
CA LEU A 43 0.33 2.48 9.74
C LEU A 43 0.41 3.26 11.07
N ASP A 44 1.41 4.12 11.24
CA ASP A 44 1.58 4.98 12.41
C ASP A 44 0.40 5.96 12.59
N CYS A 45 -0.28 6.35 11.50
CA CYS A 45 -1.50 7.17 11.57
C CYS A 45 -2.74 6.41 12.08
N GLY A 46 -2.65 5.10 12.33
CA GLY A 46 -3.76 4.31 12.87
C GLY A 46 -4.86 3.98 11.85
N VAL A 47 -4.53 3.87 10.56
CA VAL A 47 -5.49 3.54 9.49
C VAL A 47 -6.04 2.12 9.65
N GLY A 48 -7.29 1.89 9.25
CA GLY A 48 -7.91 0.55 9.34
C GLY A 48 -7.56 -0.37 8.17
N GLY A 49 -6.86 0.14 7.16
CA GLY A 49 -6.37 -0.62 6.03
C GLY A 49 -5.61 0.29 5.07
N ILE A 50 -4.97 -0.29 4.05
CA ILE A 50 -4.24 0.47 3.02
C ILE A 50 -4.63 -0.09 1.64
N ALA A 51 -5.01 0.79 0.71
CA ALA A 51 -5.28 0.42 -0.67
C ALA A 51 -4.05 0.68 -1.54
N THR A 52 -3.43 -0.37 -2.08
CA THR A 52 -2.24 -0.29 -2.93
C THR A 52 -2.46 -0.94 -4.29
N ALA A 53 -1.61 -0.61 -5.26
CA ALA A 53 -1.73 -1.00 -6.65
C ALA A 53 -3.06 -0.59 -7.30
N VAL A 54 -3.64 0.52 -6.82
CA VAL A 54 -4.86 1.15 -7.34
C VAL A 54 -4.50 2.33 -8.27
N HIS A 55 -5.48 3.11 -8.74
CA HIS A 55 -5.25 4.26 -9.62
C HIS A 55 -4.18 5.23 -9.07
N THR A 56 -4.21 5.54 -7.76
CA THR A 56 -3.21 6.41 -7.11
C THR A 56 -1.78 5.84 -7.20
N THR A 57 -1.63 4.52 -7.17
CA THR A 57 -0.35 3.82 -7.35
C THR A 57 0.07 3.69 -8.81
N GLN A 58 -0.76 4.19 -9.75
CA GLN A 58 -0.61 4.09 -11.21
C GLN A 58 -0.79 2.65 -11.72
N PHE A 59 -1.68 2.43 -12.69
CA PHE A 59 -1.89 1.09 -13.23
C PHE A 59 -0.75 0.62 -14.14
N GLU A 60 0.05 1.57 -14.63
CA GLU A 60 1.27 1.41 -15.40
C GLU A 60 2.26 0.44 -14.76
N ILE A 61 2.26 0.29 -13.43
CA ILE A 61 3.12 -0.69 -12.73
C ILE A 61 2.93 -2.14 -13.21
N ARG A 62 1.82 -2.43 -13.92
CA ARG A 62 1.53 -3.75 -14.52
C ARG A 62 2.10 -3.92 -15.93
N LYS A 63 2.49 -2.83 -16.60
CA LYS A 63 3.00 -2.92 -17.96
C LYS A 63 4.37 -3.62 -17.96
N PRO A 64 4.68 -4.46 -18.96
CA PRO A 64 5.93 -5.22 -19.01
C PRO A 64 7.19 -4.36 -18.92
N GLU A 65 7.18 -3.14 -19.45
CA GLU A 65 8.32 -2.22 -19.41
C GLU A 65 8.67 -1.71 -18.00
N TYR A 66 7.70 -1.71 -17.07
CA TYR A 66 7.92 -1.29 -15.68
C TYR A 66 7.97 -2.51 -14.74
N ASN A 67 7.03 -3.44 -14.89
CA ASN A 67 6.95 -4.71 -14.15
C ASN A 67 7.06 -4.56 -12.61
N LEU A 68 6.45 -3.52 -12.05
CA LEU A 68 6.54 -3.18 -10.63
C LEU A 68 5.40 -3.74 -9.77
N TYR A 69 4.34 -4.27 -10.37
CA TYR A 69 3.12 -4.69 -9.65
C TYR A 69 3.41 -5.63 -8.47
N ARG A 70 4.16 -6.72 -8.70
CA ARG A 70 4.53 -7.68 -7.64
C ARG A 70 5.46 -7.03 -6.60
N THR A 71 6.40 -6.21 -7.05
CA THR A 71 7.38 -5.54 -6.19
C THR A 71 6.71 -4.59 -5.20
N VAL A 72 5.80 -3.73 -5.70
CA VAL A 72 5.04 -2.80 -4.86
C VAL A 72 4.17 -3.57 -3.86
N LEU A 73 3.43 -4.60 -4.30
CA LEU A 73 2.61 -5.40 -3.39
C LEU A 73 3.44 -6.09 -2.30
N LYS A 74 4.61 -6.60 -2.66
CA LYS A 74 5.52 -7.25 -1.70
C LYS A 74 6.01 -6.27 -0.65
N ILE A 75 6.50 -5.09 -1.06
CA ILE A 75 6.97 -4.06 -0.11
C ILE A 75 5.85 -3.69 0.88
N MET A 76 4.64 -3.44 0.38
CA MET A 76 3.51 -3.08 1.24
C MET A 76 3.14 -4.23 2.21
N SER A 77 3.11 -5.48 1.74
CA SER A 77 2.82 -6.64 2.58
C SER A 77 3.89 -6.84 3.65
N ASP A 78 5.17 -6.77 3.27
CA ASP A 78 6.29 -6.99 4.18
C ASP A 78 6.31 -5.94 5.31
N GLU A 79 6.03 -4.67 5.00
CA GLU A 79 5.94 -3.60 6.02
C GLU A 79 4.71 -3.78 6.93
N ILE A 80 3.56 -4.21 6.40
CA ILE A 80 2.37 -4.51 7.21
C ILE A 80 2.61 -5.71 8.12
N ASP A 81 3.28 -6.76 7.64
CA ASP A 81 3.55 -7.98 8.40
C ASP A 81 4.60 -7.74 9.51
N THR A 82 5.43 -6.70 9.39
CA THR A 82 6.47 -6.34 10.36
C THR A 82 5.98 -5.38 11.45
N PHE A 83 4.85 -4.69 11.22
CA PHE A 83 4.27 -3.70 12.14
C PHE A 83 3.43 -4.36 13.25
#